data_AF-A0A7S1R9X0-F1
#
_entry.id   AF-A0A7S1R9X0-F1
#
_cell.length_a   1.000
_cell.length_b   1.000
_cell.length_c   1.000
_cell.angle_alpha   90.00
_cell.angle_beta   90.00
_cell.angle_gamma   90.00
#
_symmetry.space_group_name_H-M   'P 1'
#
loop_
_entity.id
_entity.type
_entity.pdbx_description
1 polymer ?
#
loop_
_entity_poly.entity_id
_entity_poly.type
_entity_poly.pdbx_seq_one_letter_code
_entity_poly.pdbx_strand_id
1 'polypeptide(L)'
;SRKDGLVEWERGNYEEAIASWRQGDETLRKFRAPKKSVNENMLLIDLHSAVLKNLAQAAIKLEWWGEAVEAADRVLTMNADDHKAWFRKACALEGMGNFEDARLCLEKIEEIAVGRPDRDRLVKDCQTRREKYQAADERHCADQQRMLKRGLRRGIFSIDRGAASAEQSEDAAAQGGAVGSSAEVPRAPIAAEAEPKEEDRGAQGAEAQAQEAPKERMRITRDGAWDLLDDLEAAYKDPWFVKRVDKLIVDVMFDPRRFTQMLGPVALDAQRPVLEKWGFQPSAAGLQEMRLALRDHTRGKNKDAKLQERAEAVHKALHGSPHLNMYERIMVGA
;
A
#
# COMPACT_ATOMS: atom_id res chain seq x y z
N SER A 1 -11.01 -27.57 7.97
CA SER A 1 -9.70 -27.04 7.49
C SER A 1 -9.64 -25.54 7.20
N ARG A 2 -10.73 -24.77 7.03
CA ARG A 2 -10.71 -23.28 7.03
C ARG A 2 -11.58 -22.63 8.11
N LYS A 3 -12.58 -23.34 8.63
CA LYS A 3 -13.41 -22.84 9.74
C LYS A 3 -12.76 -23.18 11.09
N ASP A 4 -12.25 -24.40 11.22
CA ASP A 4 -11.71 -24.92 12.49
C ASP A 4 -10.53 -24.10 13.01
N GLY A 5 -9.52 -23.80 12.19
CA GLY A 5 -8.41 -22.94 12.61
C GLY A 5 -8.78 -21.46 12.78
N LEU A 6 -9.96 -21.00 12.32
CA LEU A 6 -10.44 -19.63 12.53
C LEU A 6 -11.07 -19.54 13.91
N VAL A 7 -11.78 -20.59 14.32
CA VAL A 7 -12.26 -20.78 15.68
C VAL A 7 -11.09 -20.81 16.65
N GLU A 8 -10.04 -21.58 16.36
CA GLU A 8 -8.85 -21.61 17.23
C GLU A 8 -8.06 -20.31 17.22
N TRP A 9 -8.05 -19.60 16.08
CA TRP A 9 -7.47 -18.26 15.99
C TRP A 9 -8.18 -17.26 16.90
N GLU A 10 -9.51 -17.25 16.90
CA GLU A 10 -10.33 -16.38 17.74
C GLU A 10 -10.19 -16.71 19.23
N ARG A 11 -9.91 -17.98 19.56
CA ARG A 11 -9.60 -18.43 20.92
C ARG A 11 -8.18 -18.07 21.39
N GLY A 12 -7.33 -17.59 20.49
CA GLY A 12 -5.92 -17.28 20.77
C GLY A 12 -4.98 -18.49 20.72
N ASN A 13 -5.47 -19.67 20.31
CA ASN A 13 -4.71 -20.90 20.20
C ASN A 13 -3.97 -20.95 18.84
N TYR A 14 -2.94 -20.13 18.69
CA TYR A 14 -2.24 -19.98 17.40
C TYR A 14 -1.54 -21.26 16.92
N GLU A 15 -1.10 -22.12 17.84
CA GLU A 15 -0.46 -23.41 17.53
C GLU A 15 -1.44 -24.42 16.90
N GLU A 16 -2.67 -24.49 17.43
CA GLU A 16 -3.72 -25.36 16.88
C GLU A 16 -4.29 -24.79 15.57
N ALA A 17 -4.36 -23.46 15.49
CA ALA A 17 -4.75 -22.77 14.26
C ALA A 17 -3.77 -23.06 13.11
N ILE A 18 -2.45 -22.98 13.36
CA ILE A 18 -1.45 -23.25 12.32
C ILE A 18 -1.46 -24.74 11.92
N ALA A 19 -1.64 -25.67 12.86
CA ALA A 19 -1.78 -27.09 12.57
C ALA A 19 -2.98 -27.36 11.65
N SER A 20 -4.12 -26.73 11.95
CA SER A 20 -5.33 -26.80 11.11
C SER A 20 -5.09 -26.26 9.71
N TRP A 21 -4.32 -25.17 9.57
CA TRP A 21 -4.01 -24.57 8.27
C TRP A 21 -2.97 -25.36 7.47
N ARG A 22 -1.99 -25.98 8.12
CA ARG A 22 -1.05 -26.91 7.48
C ARG A 22 -1.79 -28.11 6.90
N GLN A 23 -2.71 -28.68 7.67
CA GLN A 23 -3.56 -29.77 7.18
C GLN A 23 -4.44 -29.30 6.00
N GLY A 24 -4.95 -28.06 6.06
CA GLY A 24 -5.66 -27.42 4.96
C GLY A 24 -4.82 -27.28 3.69
N ASP A 25 -3.59 -26.78 3.81
CA ASP A 25 -2.64 -26.67 2.69
C ASP A 25 -2.34 -28.04 2.07
N GLU A 26 -2.03 -29.04 2.90
CA GLU A 26 -1.67 -30.38 2.43
C GLU A 26 -2.83 -31.06 1.68
N THR A 27 -4.06 -30.92 2.20
CA THR A 27 -5.25 -31.47 1.55
C THR A 27 -5.53 -30.76 0.23
N LEU A 28 -5.51 -29.43 0.20
CA LEU A 28 -5.76 -28.65 -1.01
C LEU A 28 -4.69 -28.88 -2.09
N ARG A 29 -3.45 -29.16 -1.70
CA ARG A 29 -2.38 -29.51 -2.65
C ARG A 29 -2.62 -30.85 -3.37
N LYS A 30 -3.28 -31.80 -2.70
CA LYS A 30 -3.61 -33.12 -3.26
C LYS A 30 -4.82 -33.08 -4.18
N PHE A 31 -5.74 -32.14 -3.96
CA PHE A 31 -6.91 -31.96 -4.80
C PHE A 31 -6.58 -31.06 -6.00
N ARG A 32 -6.82 -31.56 -7.22
CA ARG A 32 -6.75 -30.75 -8.44
C ARG A 32 -7.97 -31.08 -9.30
N ALA A 33 -8.86 -30.11 -9.48
CA ALA A 33 -10.05 -30.32 -10.31
C ALA A 33 -9.64 -30.50 -11.79
N PRO A 34 -10.46 -31.19 -12.62
CA PRO A 34 -10.21 -31.32 -14.04
C PRO A 34 -10.03 -29.95 -14.70
N LYS A 35 -9.10 -29.82 -15.66
CA LYS A 35 -8.84 -28.54 -16.35
C LYS A 35 -10.08 -27.90 -17.02
N LYS A 36 -11.12 -28.70 -17.25
CA LYS A 36 -12.36 -28.29 -17.91
C LYS A 36 -13.31 -27.51 -16.98
N SER A 37 -13.24 -27.71 -15.66
CA SER A 37 -14.08 -26.96 -14.70
C SER A 37 -13.37 -25.70 -14.21
N VAL A 38 -13.42 -24.63 -15.02
CA VAL A 38 -12.73 -23.36 -14.71
C VAL A 38 -13.19 -22.75 -13.38
N ASN A 39 -14.50 -22.75 -13.11
CA ASN A 39 -15.07 -22.17 -11.89
C ASN A 39 -14.64 -22.92 -10.62
N GLU A 40 -14.58 -24.26 -10.67
CA GLU A 40 -14.15 -25.07 -9.52
C GLU A 40 -12.66 -24.90 -9.23
N ASN A 41 -11.83 -24.81 -10.28
CA ASN A 41 -10.41 -24.53 -10.14
C ASN A 41 -10.17 -23.13 -9.55
N MET A 42 -10.94 -22.12 -9.97
CA MET A 42 -10.85 -20.77 -9.42
C MET A 42 -11.23 -20.76 -7.93
N LEU A 43 -12.33 -21.40 -7.54
CA LEU A 43 -12.74 -21.52 -6.13
C LEU A 43 -11.69 -22.25 -5.29
N LEU A 44 -11.05 -23.28 -5.84
CA LEU A 44 -9.99 -24.02 -5.17
C LEU A 44 -8.76 -23.14 -4.95
N ILE A 45 -8.34 -22.37 -5.96
CA ILE A 45 -7.23 -21.41 -5.87
C ILE A 45 -7.53 -20.33 -4.83
N ASP A 46 -8.73 -19.75 -4.84
CA ASP A 46 -9.13 -18.72 -3.89
C ASP A 46 -9.17 -19.26 -2.45
N LEU A 47 -9.66 -20.48 -2.27
CA LEU A 47 -9.67 -21.15 -0.98
C LEU A 47 -8.24 -21.46 -0.49
N HIS A 48 -7.38 -21.97 -1.38
CA HIS A 48 -6.00 -22.30 -1.07
C HIS A 48 -5.20 -21.04 -0.72
N SER A 49 -5.35 -19.98 -1.52
CA SER A 49 -4.80 -18.65 -1.22
C SER A 49 -5.22 -18.16 0.15
N ALA A 50 -6.50 -18.28 0.52
CA ALA A 50 -7.00 -17.87 1.83
C ALA A 50 -6.39 -18.67 2.99
N VAL A 51 -6.24 -19.99 2.85
CA VAL A 51 -5.62 -20.86 3.86
C VAL A 51 -4.15 -20.51 4.06
N LEU A 52 -3.37 -20.40 2.98
CA LEU A 52 -1.95 -20.02 3.04
C LEU A 52 -1.73 -18.64 3.64
N LYS A 53 -2.62 -17.69 3.31
CA LYS A 53 -2.66 -16.37 3.91
C LYS A 53 -2.82 -16.43 5.43
N ASN A 54 -3.76 -17.23 5.92
CA ASN A 54 -3.98 -17.38 7.36
C ASN A 54 -2.83 -18.14 8.03
N LEU A 55 -2.24 -19.12 7.34
CA LEU A 55 -1.05 -19.83 7.79
C LEU A 55 0.12 -18.87 7.98
N ALA A 56 0.40 -18.02 6.99
CA ALA A 56 1.44 -16.99 7.09
C ALA A 56 1.19 -16.05 8.28
N GLN A 57 -0.06 -15.68 8.54
CA GLN A 57 -0.42 -14.83 9.68
C GLN A 57 -0.15 -15.50 11.03
N ALA A 58 -0.45 -16.80 11.14
CA ALA A 58 -0.21 -17.57 12.34
C ALA A 58 1.29 -17.82 12.57
N ALA A 59 2.03 -18.14 11.49
CA ALA A 59 3.47 -18.28 11.54
C ALA A 59 4.16 -16.97 12.01
N ILE A 60 3.69 -15.80 11.56
CA ILE A 60 4.16 -14.50 12.05
C ILE A 60 3.91 -14.33 13.56
N LYS A 61 2.75 -14.75 14.07
CA LYS A 61 2.44 -14.65 15.51
C LYS A 61 3.29 -15.58 16.37
N LEU A 62 3.70 -16.72 15.83
CA LEU A 62 4.59 -17.69 16.47
C LEU A 62 6.07 -17.42 16.21
N GLU A 63 6.41 -16.32 15.52
CA GLU A 63 7.78 -15.96 15.12
C GLU A 63 8.46 -17.00 14.21
N TRP A 64 7.67 -17.84 13.52
CA TRP A 64 8.16 -18.80 12.53
C TRP A 64 8.32 -18.12 11.17
N TRP A 65 9.30 -17.22 11.10
CA TRP A 65 9.46 -16.30 9.97
C TRP A 65 9.68 -16.99 8.62
N GLY A 66 10.48 -18.05 8.58
CA GLY A 66 10.76 -18.79 7.35
C GLY A 66 9.50 -19.41 6.73
N GLU A 67 8.67 -20.05 7.55
CA GLU A 67 7.41 -20.64 7.09
C GLU A 67 6.41 -19.57 6.66
N ALA A 68 6.40 -18.41 7.32
CA ALA A 68 5.57 -17.28 6.91
C ALA A 68 5.94 -16.76 5.51
N VAL A 69 7.25 -16.67 5.21
CA VAL A 69 7.73 -16.29 3.87
C VAL A 69 7.35 -17.33 2.82
N GLU A 70 7.59 -18.62 3.10
CA GLU A 70 7.20 -19.69 2.17
C GLU A 70 5.70 -19.68 1.86
N ALA A 71 4.87 -19.52 2.89
CA ALA A 71 3.42 -19.47 2.73
C ALA A 71 2.99 -18.24 1.92
N ALA A 72 3.59 -17.08 2.15
CA ALA A 72 3.32 -15.88 1.38
C ALA A 72 3.77 -16.03 -0.09
N ASP A 73 4.95 -16.60 -0.34
CA ASP A 73 5.45 -16.84 -1.70
C ASP A 73 4.56 -17.80 -2.47
N ARG A 74 4.03 -18.85 -1.83
CA ARG A 74 3.04 -19.74 -2.44
C ARG A 74 1.77 -18.98 -2.85
N VAL A 75 1.28 -18.05 -2.04
CA VAL A 75 0.14 -17.21 -2.45
C VAL A 75 0.49 -16.36 -3.67
N LEU A 76 1.69 -15.77 -3.69
CA LEU A 76 2.15 -14.92 -4.80
C LEU A 76 2.35 -15.70 -6.10
N THR A 77 2.71 -16.99 -6.04
CA THR A 77 2.75 -17.86 -7.23
C THR A 77 1.36 -18.15 -7.82
N MET A 78 0.30 -18.09 -7.00
CA MET A 78 -1.08 -18.22 -7.47
C MET A 78 -1.62 -16.87 -7.97
N ASN A 79 -1.45 -15.82 -7.17
CA ASN A 79 -1.94 -14.47 -7.41
C ASN A 79 -0.84 -13.45 -7.07
N ALA A 80 -0.14 -12.96 -8.08
CA ALA A 80 0.97 -12.01 -7.91
C ALA A 80 0.53 -10.64 -7.35
N ASP A 81 -0.73 -10.26 -7.58
CA ASP A 81 -1.30 -8.96 -7.19
C ASP A 81 -1.95 -8.97 -5.79
N ASP A 82 -1.73 -10.02 -4.98
CA ASP A 82 -2.26 -10.08 -3.62
C ASP A 82 -1.41 -9.26 -2.63
N HIS A 83 -1.83 -8.02 -2.39
CA HIS A 83 -1.17 -7.11 -1.45
C HIS A 83 -1.10 -7.65 -0.01
N LYS A 84 -2.04 -8.51 0.42
CA LYS A 84 -2.01 -9.09 1.78
C LYS A 84 -0.90 -10.13 1.89
N ALA A 85 -0.61 -10.86 0.80
CA ALA A 85 0.50 -11.79 0.76
C ALA A 85 1.85 -11.04 0.83
N TRP A 86 2.00 -9.98 0.02
CA TRP A 86 3.17 -9.10 0.08
C TRP A 86 3.36 -8.48 1.47
N PHE A 87 2.28 -8.03 2.11
CA PHE A 87 2.35 -7.48 3.46
C PHE A 87 2.82 -8.50 4.49
N ARG A 88 2.31 -9.74 4.43
CA ARG A 88 2.75 -10.81 5.34
C ARG A 88 4.20 -11.20 5.10
N LYS A 89 4.65 -11.25 3.84
CA LYS A 89 6.06 -11.47 3.49
C LYS A 89 6.95 -10.37 4.09
N ALA A 90 6.56 -9.10 3.95
CA ALA A 90 7.30 -7.97 4.51
C ALA A 90 7.43 -8.06 6.04
N CYS A 91 6.34 -8.41 6.75
CA CYS A 91 6.37 -8.62 8.20
C CYS A 91 7.30 -9.77 8.62
N ALA A 92 7.32 -10.86 7.87
CA ALA A 92 8.18 -12.00 8.18
C ALA A 92 9.67 -11.68 7.93
N LEU A 93 9.98 -10.95 6.87
CA LEU A 93 11.35 -10.47 6.58
C LEU A 93 11.84 -9.45 7.62
N GLU A 94 10.95 -8.58 8.09
CA GLU A 94 11.23 -7.69 9.23
C GLU A 94 11.62 -8.50 10.48
N GLY A 95 10.87 -9.56 10.81
CA GLY A 95 11.18 -10.45 11.93
C GLY A 95 12.53 -11.18 11.80
N MET A 96 13.01 -11.40 10.57
CA MET A 96 14.34 -11.95 10.30
C MET A 96 15.46 -10.89 10.27
N GLY A 97 15.13 -9.60 10.40
CA GLY A 97 16.09 -8.50 10.28
C GLY A 97 16.56 -8.22 8.85
N ASN A 98 15.88 -8.77 7.84
CA ASN A 98 16.23 -8.60 6.44
C ASN A 98 15.45 -7.41 5.85
N PHE A 99 15.86 -6.20 6.25
CA PHE A 99 15.12 -4.97 5.97
C PHE A 99 15.10 -4.57 4.49
N GLU A 100 16.12 -4.91 3.72
CA GLU A 100 16.18 -4.57 2.29
C GLU A 100 15.14 -5.32 1.47
N ASP A 101 15.03 -6.64 1.66
CA ASP A 101 13.98 -7.43 1.00
C ASP A 101 12.58 -7.02 1.47
N ALA A 102 12.45 -6.60 2.74
CA ALA A 102 11.19 -6.07 3.27
C ALA A 102 10.80 -4.75 2.58
N ARG A 103 11.76 -3.85 2.29
CA ARG A 103 11.51 -2.60 1.54
C ARG A 103 11.00 -2.88 0.13
N LEU A 104 11.60 -3.83 -0.59
CA LEU A 104 11.14 -4.24 -1.92
C LEU A 104 9.70 -4.76 -1.89
N CYS A 105 9.33 -5.51 -0.86
CA CYS A 105 7.96 -5.96 -0.68
C CYS A 105 6.98 -4.78 -0.48
N LEU A 106 7.37 -3.74 0.28
CA LEU A 106 6.54 -2.55 0.47
C LEU A 106 6.34 -1.76 -0.84
N GLU A 107 7.39 -1.62 -1.65
CA GLU A 107 7.29 -0.99 -2.97
C GLU A 107 6.29 -1.71 -3.88
N LYS A 108 6.31 -3.06 -3.86
CA LYS A 108 5.32 -3.87 -4.61
C LYS A 108 3.90 -3.64 -4.12
N ILE A 109 3.68 -3.47 -2.80
CA ILE A 109 2.35 -3.17 -2.26
C ILE A 109 1.84 -1.82 -2.79
N GLU A 110 2.70 -0.81 -2.83
CA GLU A 110 2.37 0.53 -3.35
C GLU A 110 2.03 0.49 -4.85
N GLU A 111 2.80 -0.27 -5.65
CA GLU A 111 2.53 -0.51 -7.08
C GLU A 111 1.16 -1.18 -7.33
N ILE A 112 0.78 -2.13 -6.48
CA ILE A 112 -0.51 -2.84 -6.59
C ILE A 112 -1.66 -1.98 -6.05
N ALA A 113 -1.43 -1.13 -5.04
CA ALA A 113 -2.46 -0.29 -4.43
C ALA A 113 -2.97 0.85 -5.32
N VAL A 114 -2.32 1.09 -6.46
CA VAL A 114 -2.70 2.11 -7.43
C VAL A 114 -4.14 1.87 -7.94
N GLY A 115 -5.07 2.76 -7.59
CA GLY A 115 -6.49 2.67 -8.01
C GLY A 115 -7.44 2.02 -7.00
N ARG A 116 -6.95 1.59 -5.84
CA ARG A 116 -7.81 1.09 -4.75
C ARG A 116 -8.31 2.21 -3.82
N PRO A 117 -9.52 2.08 -3.26
CA PRO A 117 -10.07 3.07 -2.33
C PRO A 117 -9.32 3.13 -0.99
N ASP A 118 -8.62 2.05 -0.60
CA ASP A 118 -7.83 1.95 0.63
C ASP A 118 -6.35 2.33 0.45
N ARG A 119 -5.99 2.92 -0.70
CA ARG A 119 -4.62 3.28 -1.04
C ARG A 119 -3.94 4.14 0.01
N ASP A 120 -4.60 5.21 0.47
CA ASP A 120 -3.96 6.17 1.39
C ASP A 120 -3.59 5.52 2.73
N ARG A 121 -4.43 4.59 3.20
CA ARG A 121 -4.13 3.76 4.37
C ARG A 121 -2.93 2.86 4.12
N LEU A 122 -2.89 2.15 2.99
CA LEU A 122 -1.79 1.26 2.65
C LEU A 122 -0.46 2.00 2.48
N VAL A 123 -0.46 3.16 1.84
CA VAL A 123 0.73 4.01 1.68
C VAL A 123 1.22 4.49 3.04
N LYS A 124 0.32 4.94 3.92
CA LYS A 124 0.69 5.35 5.29
C LYS A 124 1.30 4.20 6.09
N ASP A 125 0.74 2.99 5.99
CA ASP A 125 1.27 1.79 6.65
C ASP A 125 2.67 1.44 6.10
N CYS A 126 2.89 1.58 4.79
CA CYS A 126 4.19 1.35 4.15
C CYS A 126 5.24 2.39 4.58
N GLN A 127 4.87 3.67 4.63
CA GLN A 127 5.75 4.76 5.09
C GLN A 127 6.18 4.54 6.55
N THR A 128 5.24 4.25 7.44
CA THR A 128 5.51 4.00 8.86
C THR A 128 6.49 2.83 9.05
N ARG A 129 6.34 1.77 8.25
CA ARG A 129 7.28 0.63 8.27
C ARG A 129 8.65 0.99 7.71
N ARG A 130 8.71 1.79 6.64
CA ARG A 130 9.99 2.24 6.05
C ARG A 130 10.80 3.07 7.05
N GLU A 131 10.15 3.97 7.78
CA GLU A 131 10.79 4.76 8.85
C GLU A 131 11.34 3.85 9.95
N LYS A 132 10.58 2.81 10.36
CA LYS A 132 11.05 1.81 11.32
C LYS A 132 12.29 1.07 10.82
N TYR A 133 12.31 0.68 9.54
CA TYR A 133 13.44 -0.05 8.96
C TYR A 133 14.69 0.85 8.88
N GLN A 134 14.53 2.12 8.48
CA GLN A 134 15.62 3.09 8.49
C GLN A 134 16.19 3.29 9.91
N ALA A 135 15.33 3.46 10.90
CA ALA A 135 15.76 3.59 12.29
C ALA A 135 16.47 2.31 12.81
N ALA A 136 16.05 1.12 12.37
CA ALA A 136 16.71 -0.14 12.73
C ALA A 136 18.10 -0.25 12.10
N ASP A 137 18.24 0.10 10.81
CA ASP A 137 19.52 0.11 10.09
C ASP A 137 20.50 1.11 10.72
N GLU A 138 20.04 2.32 11.05
CA GLU A 138 20.84 3.36 11.69
C GLU A 138 21.34 2.92 13.07
N ARG A 139 20.46 2.29 13.88
CA ARG A 139 20.85 1.72 15.18
C ARG A 139 21.90 0.63 15.02
N HIS A 140 21.71 -0.29 14.08
CA HIS A 140 22.67 -1.35 13.79
C HIS A 140 24.02 -0.78 13.34
N CYS A 141 24.04 0.21 12.44
CA CYS A 141 25.26 0.88 12.00
C CYS A 141 25.95 1.64 13.14
N ALA A 142 25.20 2.36 13.97
CA ALA A 142 25.72 3.08 15.13
C ALA A 142 26.34 2.13 16.16
N ASP A 143 25.69 0.99 16.44
CA ASP A 143 26.18 -0.03 17.35
C ASP A 143 27.47 -0.67 16.81
N GLN A 144 27.51 -1.02 15.52
CA GLN A 144 28.73 -1.50 14.87
C GLN A 144 29.88 -0.48 14.95
N GLN A 145 29.60 0.80 14.67
CA GLN A 145 30.60 1.86 14.75
C GLN A 145 31.12 2.04 16.18
N ARG A 146 30.24 1.95 17.19
CA ARG A 146 30.61 2.02 18.61
C ARG A 146 31.47 0.84 19.03
N MET A 147 31.12 -0.37 18.59
CA MET A 147 31.90 -1.58 18.83
C MET A 147 33.30 -1.48 18.18
N LEU A 148 33.37 -1.04 16.92
CA LEU A 148 34.64 -0.83 16.21
C LEU A 148 35.53 0.19 16.93
N LYS A 149 34.99 1.35 17.29
CA LYS A 149 35.71 2.39 18.06
C LYS A 149 36.22 1.86 19.40
N ARG A 150 35.44 1.03 20.10
CA ARG A 150 35.85 0.39 21.35
C ARG A 150 36.95 -0.64 21.14
N GLY A 151 36.88 -1.43 20.06
CA GLY A 151 37.90 -2.42 19.69
C GLY A 151 39.22 -1.78 19.30
N LEU A 152 39.18 -0.69 18.53
CA LEU A 152 40.33 0.16 18.19
C LEU A 152 41.00 0.73 19.45
N ARG A 153 40.23 1.33 20.37
CA ARG A 153 40.76 1.85 21.65
C ARG A 153 41.40 0.76 22.52
N ARG A 154 40.93 -0.48 22.42
CA ARG A 154 41.45 -1.64 23.16
C ARG A 154 42.61 -2.36 22.44
N GLY A 155 43.07 -1.85 21.30
CA GLY A 155 44.19 -2.44 20.55
C GLY A 155 43.87 -3.81 19.94
N ILE A 156 42.60 -4.20 19.83
CA ILE A 156 42.18 -5.55 19.37
C ILE A 156 42.56 -5.80 17.89
N PHE A 157 42.77 -4.73 17.12
CA PHE A 157 43.14 -4.77 15.70
C PHE A 157 44.60 -4.38 15.42
N SER A 158 45.48 -4.34 16.43
CA SER A 158 46.91 -4.12 16.22
C SER A 158 47.57 -5.39 15.64
N ILE A 159 48.34 -5.24 14.55
CA ILE A 159 49.07 -6.32 13.86
C ILE A 159 50.40 -6.64 14.56
N ASP A 160 50.65 -6.14 15.78
CA ASP A 160 51.81 -6.56 16.57
C ASP A 160 51.45 -7.75 17.48
N ARG A 161 51.09 -8.89 16.88
CA ARG A 161 51.26 -10.19 17.56
C ARG A 161 52.72 -10.63 17.38
N GLY A 162 53.60 -10.03 18.18
CA GLY A 162 54.93 -10.56 18.42
C GLY A 162 56.05 -9.54 18.27
N ALA A 163 56.28 -8.73 19.32
CA ALA A 163 57.60 -8.34 19.81
C ALA A 163 57.47 -7.24 20.88
N ALA A 164 57.25 -7.65 22.14
CA ALA A 164 57.71 -6.98 23.37
C ALA A 164 57.12 -7.80 24.54
N SER A 165 57.87 -8.74 25.12
CA SER A 165 58.60 -8.55 26.40
C SER A 165 57.74 -7.78 27.42
N ALA A 166 57.15 -8.44 28.41
CA ALA A 166 57.77 -8.69 29.71
C ALA A 166 58.26 -7.39 30.37
N GLU A 167 57.84 -7.20 31.64
CA GLU A 167 58.01 -6.00 32.51
C GLU A 167 56.83 -5.01 32.37
N GLN A 168 55.95 -4.75 33.33
CA GLN A 168 56.03 -4.77 34.80
C GLN A 168 54.63 -5.00 35.41
N SER A 169 54.61 -5.85 36.44
CA SER A 169 53.71 -5.81 37.61
C SER A 169 53.69 -4.38 38.21
N GLU A 170 52.72 -3.84 38.91
CA GLU A 170 51.78 -4.32 39.93
C GLU A 170 51.05 -3.03 40.36
N ASP A 171 49.73 -2.99 40.50
CA ASP A 171 49.13 -2.38 41.70
C ASP A 171 47.60 -2.51 41.78
N ALA A 172 47.17 -2.71 43.02
CA ALA A 172 45.82 -2.58 43.56
C ALA A 172 44.81 -3.72 43.27
N ALA A 173 44.97 -4.78 44.04
CA ALA A 173 43.86 -5.57 44.56
C ALA A 173 42.99 -4.73 45.53
N ALA A 174 41.68 -4.74 45.36
CA ALA A 174 40.71 -4.60 46.44
C ALA A 174 39.38 -5.28 46.05
N GLN A 175 39.20 -6.50 46.59
CA GLN A 175 37.99 -7.08 47.22
C GLN A 175 36.62 -6.81 46.53
N GLY A 176 35.76 -7.79 46.25
CA GLY A 176 35.59 -9.13 46.81
C GLY A 176 34.07 -9.39 46.97
N GLY A 177 33.59 -10.54 46.46
CA GLY A 177 32.25 -11.10 46.69
C GLY A 177 31.14 -10.55 45.79
N ALA A 178 30.06 -11.25 45.47
CA ALA A 178 29.64 -12.64 45.66
C ALA A 178 28.37 -12.80 44.77
N VAL A 179 28.21 -13.99 44.19
CA VAL A 179 26.92 -14.69 43.93
C VAL A 179 25.78 -13.92 43.24
N GLY A 180 25.47 -14.39 42.03
CA GLY A 180 24.13 -14.73 41.55
C GLY A 180 22.96 -13.79 41.83
N SER A 181 22.46 -13.15 40.77
CA SER A 181 21.02 -13.12 40.49
C SER A 181 20.81 -12.66 39.06
N SER A 182 19.98 -13.41 38.33
CA SER A 182 19.35 -13.01 37.08
C SER A 182 18.77 -11.59 37.23
N ALA A 183 19.32 -10.64 36.48
CA ALA A 183 18.74 -9.31 36.37
C ALA A 183 17.95 -9.25 35.06
N GLU A 184 16.64 -9.25 35.26
CA GLU A 184 15.58 -9.03 34.29
C GLU A 184 15.88 -7.85 33.36
N VAL A 185 15.59 -8.07 32.08
CA VAL A 185 15.32 -7.00 31.13
C VAL A 185 14.07 -6.25 31.62
N PRO A 186 14.10 -4.93 31.84
CA PRO A 186 12.87 -4.20 32.12
C PRO A 186 12.01 -4.18 30.85
N ARG A 187 10.99 -5.04 30.83
CA ARG A 187 9.82 -4.89 29.95
C ARG A 187 9.16 -3.56 30.28
N ALA A 188 9.18 -2.64 29.34
CA ALA A 188 8.26 -1.51 29.34
C ALA A 188 6.82 -2.06 29.31
N PRO A 189 5.90 -1.59 30.19
CA PRO A 189 4.51 -1.97 30.08
C PRO A 189 3.94 -1.33 28.82
N ILE A 190 3.60 -2.16 27.83
CA ILE A 190 2.67 -1.78 26.78
C ILE A 190 1.34 -1.53 27.49
N ALA A 191 0.91 -0.27 27.50
CA ALA A 191 -0.40 0.12 27.95
C ALA A 191 -1.45 -0.73 27.23
N ALA A 192 -2.31 -1.38 28.02
CA ALA A 192 -3.50 -2.03 27.54
C ALA A 192 -4.40 -0.96 26.90
N GLU A 193 -4.52 -0.98 25.58
CA GLU A 193 -5.63 -0.32 24.90
C GLU A 193 -6.88 -1.13 25.22
N ALA A 194 -7.69 -0.56 26.12
CA ALA A 194 -9.00 -1.04 26.48
C ALA A 194 -9.91 -1.07 25.24
N GLU A 195 -10.64 -2.17 25.08
CA GLU A 195 -11.85 -2.20 24.27
C GLU A 195 -12.85 -1.15 24.79
N PRO A 196 -13.51 -0.35 23.94
CA PRO A 196 -14.68 0.38 24.37
C PRO A 196 -15.88 -0.57 24.34
N LYS A 197 -16.45 -0.80 25.52
CA LYS A 197 -17.81 -1.33 25.69
C LYS A 197 -18.81 -0.37 25.07
N GLU A 198 -19.80 -0.97 24.41
CA GLU A 198 -21.06 -0.35 24.01
C GLU A 198 -21.78 0.27 25.22
N GLU A 199 -22.27 1.51 25.07
CA GLU A 199 -23.48 1.97 25.74
C GLU A 199 -24.28 2.90 24.80
N ASP A 200 -25.36 2.29 24.29
CA ASP A 200 -26.72 2.75 24.02
C ASP A 200 -27.06 4.25 23.83
N ARG A 201 -27.76 4.48 22.71
CA ARG A 201 -28.90 5.41 22.49
C ARG A 201 -28.73 6.92 22.75
N GLY A 202 -28.80 7.63 21.61
CA GLY A 202 -29.97 8.47 21.35
C GLY A 202 -29.77 9.97 21.47
N ALA A 203 -29.43 10.61 20.34
CA ALA A 203 -29.82 11.98 20.07
C ALA A 203 -29.85 12.21 18.56
N GLN A 204 -31.02 11.99 17.96
CA GLN A 204 -31.40 12.66 16.73
C GLN A 204 -31.45 14.17 17.03
N GLY A 205 -30.68 14.96 16.29
CA GLY A 205 -30.59 16.40 16.56
C GLY A 205 -29.85 17.17 15.47
N ALA A 206 -30.54 17.35 14.33
CA ALA A 206 -30.41 18.48 13.43
C ALA A 206 -28.98 18.90 13.00
N GLU A 207 -28.48 18.30 11.92
CA GLU A 207 -27.53 18.99 11.05
C GLU A 207 -28.23 20.22 10.46
N ALA A 208 -27.83 21.38 10.96
CA ALA A 208 -28.22 22.67 10.46
C ALA A 208 -27.86 22.76 8.97
N GLN A 209 -28.88 22.87 8.13
CA GLN A 209 -28.74 23.35 6.76
C GLN A 209 -28.21 24.79 6.82
N ALA A 210 -26.89 24.94 6.81
CA ALA A 210 -26.25 26.19 6.45
C ALA A 210 -26.50 26.37 4.96
N GLN A 211 -27.47 27.22 4.63
CA GLN A 211 -27.70 27.71 3.27
C GLN A 211 -26.47 28.52 2.86
N GLU A 212 -25.50 27.87 2.18
CA GLU A 212 -24.43 28.58 1.48
C GLU A 212 -25.05 29.47 0.41
N ALA A 213 -24.69 30.75 0.42
CA ALA A 213 -25.08 31.73 -0.58
C ALA A 213 -24.76 31.24 -2.01
N PRO A 214 -25.51 31.66 -3.05
CA PRO A 214 -25.24 31.22 -4.41
C PRO A 214 -23.85 31.72 -4.85
N LYS A 215 -22.87 30.82 -4.88
CA LYS A 215 -21.53 31.08 -5.44
C LYS A 215 -21.72 31.52 -6.88
N GLU A 216 -21.28 32.74 -7.20
CA GLU A 216 -21.30 33.25 -8.56
C GLU A 216 -20.49 32.30 -9.46
N ARG A 217 -21.14 31.77 -10.50
CA ARG A 217 -20.52 30.81 -11.43
C ARG A 217 -19.30 31.45 -12.07
N MET A 218 -18.12 30.87 -11.87
CA MET A 218 -16.89 31.31 -12.49
C MET A 218 -17.01 31.25 -14.02
N ARG A 219 -16.72 32.36 -14.69
CA ARG A 219 -16.73 32.47 -16.16
C ARG A 219 -15.29 32.66 -16.64
N ILE A 220 -14.88 31.83 -17.60
CA ILE A 220 -13.58 31.94 -18.27
C ILE A 220 -13.76 32.67 -19.60
N THR A 221 -12.72 33.35 -20.06
CA THR A 221 -12.65 33.91 -21.43
C THR A 221 -12.44 32.77 -22.44
N ARG A 222 -12.63 33.07 -23.74
CA ARG A 222 -12.37 32.11 -24.83
C ARG A 222 -10.91 31.64 -24.82
N ASP A 223 -9.97 32.58 -24.71
CA ASP A 223 -8.54 32.27 -24.70
C ASP A 223 -8.17 31.50 -23.43
N GLY A 224 -8.76 31.86 -22.28
CA GLY A 224 -8.58 31.09 -21.05
C GLY A 224 -9.15 29.67 -21.13
N ALA A 225 -10.24 29.45 -21.86
CA ALA A 225 -10.75 28.10 -22.12
C ALA A 225 -9.79 27.28 -22.98
N TRP A 226 -9.04 27.91 -23.90
CA TRP A 226 -8.01 27.25 -24.68
C TRP A 226 -6.82 26.85 -23.81
N ASP A 227 -6.29 27.79 -23.02
CA ASP A 227 -5.15 27.53 -22.13
C ASP A 227 -5.48 26.45 -21.07
N LEU A 228 -6.71 26.45 -20.56
CA LEU A 228 -7.19 25.41 -19.65
C LEU A 228 -7.20 24.03 -20.32
N LEU A 229 -7.60 23.95 -21.59
CA LEU A 229 -7.55 22.68 -22.34
C LEU A 229 -6.11 22.23 -22.58
N ASP A 230 -5.17 23.15 -22.80
CA ASP A 230 -3.74 22.82 -22.93
C ASP A 230 -3.14 22.29 -21.62
N ASP A 231 -3.48 22.90 -20.49
CA ASP A 231 -3.07 22.39 -19.16
C ASP A 231 -3.65 21.00 -18.87
N LEU A 232 -4.93 20.77 -19.20
CA LEU A 232 -5.55 19.45 -19.06
C LEU A 232 -4.92 18.41 -19.99
N GLU A 233 -4.59 18.79 -21.23
CA GLU A 233 -3.93 17.89 -22.16
C GLU A 233 -2.55 17.48 -21.67
N ALA A 234 -1.78 18.43 -21.13
CA ALA A 234 -0.47 18.15 -20.53
C ALA A 234 -0.59 17.15 -19.36
N ALA A 235 -1.60 17.33 -18.50
CA ALA A 235 -1.87 16.40 -17.40
C ALA A 235 -2.26 15.00 -17.89
N TYR A 236 -3.05 14.88 -18.96
CA TYR A 236 -3.44 13.58 -19.51
C TYR A 236 -2.37 12.90 -20.36
N LYS A 237 -1.41 13.66 -20.89
CA LYS A 237 -0.25 13.11 -21.63
C LYS A 237 0.89 12.67 -20.71
N ASP A 238 0.81 12.96 -19.41
CA ASP A 238 1.83 12.54 -18.45
C ASP A 238 1.99 11.00 -18.48
N PRO A 239 3.21 10.44 -18.67
CA PRO A 239 3.46 9.01 -18.65
C PRO A 239 2.92 8.29 -17.42
N TRP A 240 2.90 8.95 -16.26
CA TRP A 240 2.32 8.41 -15.04
C TRP A 240 0.81 8.21 -15.18
N PHE A 241 0.09 9.19 -15.74
CA PHE A 241 -1.36 9.13 -15.90
C PHE A 241 -1.75 8.11 -16.96
N VAL A 242 -1.09 8.13 -18.12
CA VAL A 242 -1.36 7.22 -19.23
C VAL A 242 -1.21 5.77 -18.79
N LYS A 243 -0.10 5.40 -18.14
CA LYS A 243 0.11 4.03 -17.62
C LYS A 243 -0.98 3.60 -16.64
N ARG A 244 -1.50 4.55 -15.85
CA ARG A 244 -2.52 4.29 -14.84
C ARG A 244 -3.88 4.02 -15.45
N VAL A 245 -4.27 4.82 -16.44
CA VAL A 245 -5.53 4.62 -17.19
C VAL A 245 -5.45 3.35 -18.04
N ASP A 246 -4.31 3.10 -18.69
CA ASP A 246 -4.10 1.87 -19.48
C ASP A 246 -4.20 0.61 -18.62
N LYS A 247 -3.59 0.62 -17.43
CA LYS A 247 -3.75 -0.47 -16.45
C LYS A 247 -5.22 -0.64 -16.04
N LEU A 248 -5.93 0.46 -15.74
CA LEU A 248 -7.35 0.40 -15.40
C LEU A 248 -8.19 -0.23 -16.52
N ILE A 249 -7.90 0.07 -17.78
CA ILE A 249 -8.59 -0.53 -18.95
C ILE A 249 -8.41 -2.04 -18.99
N VAL A 250 -7.19 -2.52 -18.70
CA VAL A 250 -6.88 -3.95 -18.64
C VAL A 250 -7.59 -4.61 -17.44
N ASP A 251 -7.54 -3.98 -16.26
CA ASP A 251 -8.13 -4.50 -15.03
C ASP A 251 -9.67 -4.65 -15.12
N VAL A 252 -10.34 -3.72 -15.81
CA VAL A 252 -11.79 -3.79 -16.07
C VAL A 252 -12.14 -4.62 -17.30
N MET A 253 -11.18 -5.32 -17.89
CA MET A 253 -11.34 -6.16 -19.09
C MET A 253 -12.02 -5.43 -20.26
N PHE A 254 -11.71 -4.15 -20.44
CA PHE A 254 -12.29 -3.29 -21.47
C PHE A 254 -13.82 -3.10 -21.39
N ASP A 255 -14.44 -3.29 -20.22
CA ASP A 255 -15.86 -3.00 -19.99
C ASP A 255 -16.10 -1.48 -19.83
N PRO A 256 -16.85 -0.82 -20.76
CA PRO A 256 -17.12 0.62 -20.71
C PRO A 256 -17.80 1.10 -19.43
N ARG A 257 -18.73 0.31 -18.86
CA ARG A 257 -19.53 0.75 -17.72
C ARG A 257 -18.70 0.79 -16.45
N ARG A 258 -17.94 -0.28 -16.20
CA ARG A 258 -17.04 -0.39 -15.05
C ARG A 258 -15.92 0.64 -15.13
N PHE A 259 -15.34 0.82 -16.31
CA PHE A 259 -14.32 1.83 -16.53
C PHE A 259 -14.81 3.24 -16.19
N THR A 260 -15.99 3.63 -16.67
CA THR A 260 -16.54 4.97 -16.42
C THR A 260 -16.78 5.24 -14.93
N GLN A 261 -17.18 4.21 -14.16
CA GLN A 261 -17.36 4.32 -12.71
C GLN A 261 -16.02 4.51 -11.96
N MET A 262 -14.95 3.88 -12.43
CA MET A 262 -13.64 3.89 -11.77
C MET A 262 -12.71 5.02 -12.27
N LEU A 263 -12.97 5.59 -13.45
CA LEU A 263 -12.14 6.64 -14.05
C LEU A 263 -12.18 7.94 -13.24
N GLY A 264 -13.32 8.29 -12.64
CA GLY A 264 -13.51 9.57 -11.93
C GLY A 264 -12.44 9.85 -10.86
N PRO A 265 -12.23 8.96 -9.88
CA PRO A 265 -11.18 9.10 -8.87
C PRO A 265 -9.77 9.18 -9.47
N VAL A 266 -9.47 8.36 -10.49
CA VAL A 266 -8.14 8.29 -11.13
C VAL A 266 -7.83 9.58 -11.90
N ALA A 267 -8.82 10.12 -12.60
CA ALA A 267 -8.73 11.37 -13.34
C ALA A 267 -8.58 12.58 -12.41
N LEU A 268 -9.23 12.56 -11.25
CA LEU A 268 -9.18 13.66 -10.28
C LEU A 268 -7.75 13.92 -9.80
N ASP A 269 -6.96 12.87 -9.57
CA ASP A 269 -5.55 13.02 -9.15
C ASP A 269 -4.73 13.84 -10.15
N ALA A 270 -4.93 13.60 -11.45
CA ALA A 270 -4.26 14.36 -12.52
C ALA A 270 -4.85 15.77 -12.72
N GLN A 271 -6.15 15.94 -12.43
CA GLN A 271 -6.86 17.21 -12.61
C GLN A 271 -6.64 18.20 -11.46
N ARG A 272 -6.33 17.71 -10.24
CA ARG A 272 -6.14 18.56 -9.04
C ARG A 272 -5.18 19.74 -9.25
N PRO A 273 -3.95 19.56 -9.79
CA PRO A 273 -3.03 20.68 -10.00
C PRO A 273 -3.58 21.71 -10.99
N VAL A 274 -4.30 21.26 -12.02
CA VAL A 274 -4.93 22.14 -13.01
C VAL A 274 -6.09 22.92 -12.38
N LEU A 275 -6.92 22.26 -11.57
CA LEU A 275 -8.03 22.92 -10.87
C LEU A 275 -7.52 24.01 -9.93
N GLU A 276 -6.49 23.73 -9.13
CA GLU A 276 -5.87 24.71 -8.22
C GLU A 276 -5.28 25.90 -8.98
N LYS A 277 -4.58 25.65 -10.09
CA LYS A 277 -3.99 26.70 -10.94
C LYS A 277 -5.05 27.68 -11.46
N TRP A 278 -6.24 27.17 -11.80
CA TRP A 278 -7.35 27.97 -12.35
C TRP A 278 -8.34 28.47 -11.29
N GLY A 279 -8.03 28.25 -10.00
CA GLY A 279 -8.86 28.71 -8.88
C GLY A 279 -10.14 27.91 -8.65
N PHE A 280 -10.27 26.73 -9.25
CA PHE A 280 -11.34 25.79 -8.96
C PHE A 280 -11.03 24.98 -7.70
N GLN A 281 -12.08 24.53 -7.02
CA GLN A 281 -11.91 23.61 -5.89
C GLN A 281 -11.30 22.27 -6.37
N PRO A 282 -10.28 21.69 -5.70
CA PRO A 282 -9.66 20.41 -6.05
C PRO A 282 -10.54 19.21 -5.65
N SER A 283 -11.82 19.25 -6.05
CA SER A 283 -12.86 18.29 -5.69
C SER A 283 -13.73 17.97 -6.91
N ALA A 284 -14.57 16.94 -6.78
CA ALA A 284 -15.54 16.59 -7.82
C ALA A 284 -16.48 17.77 -8.16
N ALA A 285 -16.80 18.62 -7.18
CA ALA A 285 -17.62 19.81 -7.39
C ALA A 285 -16.91 20.86 -8.26
N GLY A 286 -15.64 21.18 -7.96
CA GLY A 286 -14.85 22.11 -8.78
C GLY A 286 -14.60 21.60 -10.19
N LEU A 287 -14.48 20.27 -10.37
CA LEU A 287 -14.43 19.67 -11.70
C LEU A 287 -15.72 19.89 -12.51
N GLN A 288 -16.90 19.82 -11.86
CA GLN A 288 -18.16 20.12 -12.53
C GLN A 288 -18.26 21.61 -12.89
N GLU A 289 -17.81 22.50 -12.02
CA GLU A 289 -17.74 23.94 -12.31
C GLU A 289 -16.83 24.23 -13.51
N MET A 290 -15.65 23.63 -13.56
CA MET A 290 -14.72 23.72 -14.69
C MET A 290 -15.37 23.21 -16.00
N ARG A 291 -16.05 22.06 -15.96
CA ARG A 291 -16.77 21.51 -17.12
C ARG A 291 -17.89 22.43 -17.59
N LEU A 292 -18.62 23.03 -16.66
CA LEU A 292 -19.65 24.02 -16.98
C LEU A 292 -19.03 25.25 -17.63
N ALA A 293 -17.90 25.73 -17.13
CA ALA A 293 -17.23 26.91 -17.67
C ALA A 293 -16.68 26.66 -19.10
N LEU A 294 -16.15 25.46 -19.38
CA LEU A 294 -15.80 25.02 -20.74
C LEU A 294 -17.04 24.84 -21.64
N ARG A 295 -18.17 24.40 -21.08
CA ARG A 295 -19.41 24.22 -21.83
C ARG A 295 -19.92 25.52 -22.44
N ASP A 296 -19.71 26.66 -21.79
CA ASP A 296 -20.18 27.96 -22.28
C ASP A 296 -19.56 28.35 -23.63
N HIS A 297 -18.37 27.84 -23.95
CA HIS A 297 -17.67 28.12 -25.20
C HIS A 297 -17.74 26.97 -26.22
N THR A 298 -17.94 25.74 -25.75
CA THR A 298 -17.97 24.53 -26.59
C THR A 298 -19.39 24.12 -27.02
N ARG A 299 -20.45 24.53 -26.28
CA ARG A 299 -21.85 24.20 -26.58
C ARG A 299 -22.76 25.42 -26.40
N GLY A 300 -23.67 25.65 -27.34
CA GLY A 300 -24.70 26.71 -27.25
C GLY A 300 -24.76 27.62 -28.48
N LYS A 301 -25.35 28.82 -28.30
CA LYS A 301 -25.51 29.81 -29.38
C LYS A 301 -24.18 30.43 -29.83
N ASN A 302 -23.18 30.52 -28.95
CA ASN A 302 -21.86 31.09 -29.22
C ASN A 302 -20.76 30.01 -29.26
N LYS A 303 -21.04 28.87 -29.92
CA LYS A 303 -20.08 27.76 -30.00
C LYS A 303 -18.90 28.12 -30.92
N ASP A 304 -17.69 27.85 -30.45
CA ASP A 304 -16.49 27.86 -31.29
C ASP A 304 -16.17 26.44 -31.75
N ALA A 305 -16.22 26.20 -33.07
CA ALA A 305 -15.97 24.89 -33.65
C ALA A 305 -14.55 24.37 -33.38
N LYS A 306 -13.55 25.26 -33.38
CA LYS A 306 -12.15 24.87 -33.12
C LYS A 306 -11.96 24.47 -31.66
N LEU A 307 -12.58 25.21 -30.75
CA LEU A 307 -12.52 24.91 -29.32
C LEU A 307 -13.28 23.63 -28.98
N GLN A 308 -14.38 23.36 -29.69
CA GLN A 308 -15.13 22.11 -29.55
C GLN A 308 -14.26 20.90 -29.96
N GLU A 309 -13.64 20.95 -31.15
CA GLU A 309 -12.75 19.89 -31.62
C GLU A 309 -11.57 19.67 -30.65
N ARG A 310 -11.01 20.76 -30.11
CA ARG A 310 -9.97 20.70 -29.09
C ARG A 310 -10.45 20.03 -27.82
N ALA A 311 -11.63 20.40 -27.32
CA ALA A 311 -12.22 19.80 -26.12
C ALA A 311 -12.50 18.30 -26.31
N GLU A 312 -12.93 17.89 -27.50
CA GLU A 312 -13.12 16.47 -27.85
C GLU A 312 -11.79 15.71 -27.88
N ALA A 313 -10.72 16.30 -28.43
CA ALA A 313 -9.39 15.71 -28.41
C ALA A 313 -8.83 15.52 -26.99
N VAL A 314 -8.98 16.53 -26.13
CA VAL A 314 -8.58 16.45 -24.71
C VAL A 314 -9.44 15.43 -23.97
N HIS A 315 -10.73 15.36 -24.28
CA HIS A 315 -11.61 14.35 -23.72
C HIS A 315 -11.24 12.93 -24.17
N LYS A 316 -10.77 12.74 -25.41
CA LYS A 316 -10.24 11.45 -25.88
C LYS A 316 -8.97 11.06 -25.11
N ALA A 317 -8.07 12.01 -24.85
CA ALA A 317 -6.83 11.78 -24.09
C ALA A 317 -7.08 11.32 -22.63
N LEU A 318 -8.19 11.75 -22.02
CA LEU A 318 -8.61 11.30 -20.69
C LEU A 318 -8.83 9.77 -20.61
N HIS A 319 -9.15 9.12 -21.74
CA HIS A 319 -9.53 7.71 -21.81
C HIS A 319 -8.35 6.77 -22.11
N GLY A 320 -7.13 7.24 -21.88
CA GLY A 320 -5.91 6.44 -22.02
C GLY A 320 -5.38 6.39 -23.44
N SER A 321 -4.50 5.44 -23.69
CA SER A 321 -3.75 5.39 -24.94
C SER A 321 -4.65 5.09 -26.16
N PRO A 322 -4.37 5.73 -27.31
CA PRO A 322 -5.14 5.51 -28.53
C PRO A 322 -5.20 4.04 -28.97
N HIS A 323 -4.17 3.24 -28.73
CA HIS A 323 -4.11 1.84 -29.16
C HIS A 323 -5.08 0.91 -28.40
N LEU A 324 -5.59 1.32 -27.23
CA LEU A 324 -6.56 0.54 -26.46
C LEU A 324 -8.01 0.79 -26.88
N ASN A 325 -8.26 1.82 -27.69
CA ASN A 325 -9.57 2.20 -28.24
C ASN A 325 -10.70 2.30 -27.20
N MET A 326 -10.38 2.63 -25.94
CA MET A 326 -11.39 2.62 -24.87
C MET A 326 -12.45 3.71 -25.07
N TYR A 327 -12.04 4.89 -25.52
CA TYR A 327 -12.96 5.98 -25.86
C TYR A 327 -14.01 5.56 -26.90
N GLU A 328 -13.59 4.86 -27.95
CA GLU A 328 -14.48 4.42 -29.04
C GLU A 328 -15.45 3.35 -28.54
N ARG A 329 -15.01 2.44 -27.66
CA ARG A 329 -15.90 1.44 -27.03
C ARG A 329 -16.97 2.08 -26.17
N ILE A 330 -16.67 3.18 -25.48
CA ILE A 330 -17.64 3.93 -24.69
C ILE A 330 -18.65 4.61 -25.61
N MET A 331 -18.19 5.26 -26.69
CA MET A 331 -19.08 5.97 -27.62
C MET A 331 -19.98 5.04 -28.44
N VAL A 332 -19.54 3.81 -28.73
CA VAL A 332 -20.35 2.79 -29.43
C VAL A 332 -21.32 2.08 -28.47
N GLY A 333 -21.01 2.01 -27.17
CA GLY A 333 -21.81 1.34 -26.15
C GLY A 333 -22.74 2.24 -25.32
N ALA A 334 -22.73 3.56 -25.55
CA ALA A 334 -23.56 4.57 -24.88
C ALA A 334 -24.86 4.86 -25.66
#